data_AF-A0A9P6DGB1-F1
#
_entry.id   AF-A0A9P6DGB1-F1
#
_cell.length_a   1.000
_cell.length_b   1.000
_cell.length_c   1.000
_cell.angle_alpha   90.00
_cell.angle_beta   90.00
_cell.angle_gamma   90.00
#
_symmetry.space_group_name_H-M   'P 1'
#
loop_
_entity.id
_entity.type
_entity.pdbx_description
1 polymer ?
#
loop_
_entity_poly.entity_id
_entity_poly.type
_entity_poly.pdbx_seq_one_letter_code
_entity_poly.pdbx_strand_id
1 'polypeptide(L)'
;MPYPPYDFTTHNATNPSSLFVRDFKTRVTPNETQRDTLIVAGVYIIAIAILWHVPFLKVIIYPFKLLTVGFHEMSHAFAGVLTCATIHSIELDPDEGGATRMSGGIPWVTLPAGYLGSSFIGACLIACGFNTNASKVASIVLAAFFLFTLWWARRNWLTWLLILGMSGIIVLFWFVAGGVALRYLVLFIGVMSCMYVLWDVIDDTIARKVNTSDASAFADICGCCPSRVWGVIWLIQAFVFFGLGVIVGLVSFKQNKEQQQADSSRFLPVPGASSGALGLAPEWSALFSIAGMLSAVLLS
;
A
#
# COMPACT_ATOMS: atom_id res chain seq x y z
N MET A 1 -65.30 31.67 21.31
CA MET A 1 -64.31 30.58 21.37
C MET A 1 -62.93 31.21 21.45
N PRO A 2 -62.08 30.90 22.45
CA PRO A 2 -60.73 31.45 22.51
C PRO A 2 -59.79 30.68 21.56
N TYR A 3 -58.84 31.37 20.94
CA TYR A 3 -57.76 30.77 20.14
C TYR A 3 -56.91 29.81 20.99
N PRO A 4 -56.41 28.69 20.43
CA PRO A 4 -55.52 27.80 21.16
C PRO A 4 -54.17 28.48 21.45
N PRO A 5 -53.52 28.14 22.58
CA PRO A 5 -52.21 28.70 22.92
C PRO A 5 -51.14 28.23 21.93
N TYR A 6 -50.27 29.16 21.53
CA TYR A 6 -49.14 28.89 20.66
C TYR A 6 -48.10 28.04 21.43
N ASP A 7 -47.96 26.78 21.02
CA ASP A 7 -47.00 25.83 21.61
C ASP A 7 -45.58 26.15 21.13
N PHE A 8 -44.77 26.70 22.02
CA PHE A 8 -43.36 27.04 21.77
C PHE A 8 -42.40 25.83 21.85
N THR A 9 -42.91 24.60 22.03
CA THR A 9 -42.04 23.43 22.33
C THR A 9 -41.60 22.58 21.14
N THR A 10 -41.86 23.00 19.89
CA THR A 10 -41.37 22.27 18.70
C THR A 10 -40.15 22.90 18.04
N HIS A 11 -39.22 23.45 18.81
CA HIS A 11 -37.83 23.53 18.34
C HIS A 11 -37.17 22.17 18.56
N ASN A 12 -37.38 21.29 17.58
CA ASN A 12 -36.61 20.06 17.41
C ASN A 12 -35.16 20.49 17.11
N ALA A 13 -34.42 20.83 18.16
CA ALA A 13 -33.02 21.19 18.11
C ALA A 13 -32.24 19.93 17.73
N THR A 14 -32.18 19.64 16.43
CA THR A 14 -31.22 18.69 15.87
C THR A 14 -29.84 19.24 16.19
N ASN A 15 -29.27 18.75 17.29
CA ASN A 15 -27.92 19.10 17.72
C ASN A 15 -26.98 18.95 16.51
N PRO A 16 -26.24 19.99 16.08
CA PRO A 16 -25.42 19.94 14.87
C PRO A 16 -24.37 18.82 14.93
N SER A 17 -23.91 18.48 16.13
CA SER A 17 -23.09 17.30 16.40
C SER A 17 -23.78 15.97 16.04
N SER A 18 -25.08 15.82 16.31
CA SER A 18 -25.85 14.62 15.99
C SER A 18 -26.09 14.45 14.48
N LEU A 19 -26.26 15.56 13.75
CA LEU A 19 -26.36 15.55 12.29
C LEU A 19 -25.02 15.18 11.65
N PHE A 20 -23.92 15.78 12.13
CA PHE A 20 -22.57 15.47 11.67
C PHE A 20 -22.22 13.99 11.89
N VAL A 21 -22.50 13.43 13.07
CA VAL A 21 -22.21 12.02 13.39
C VAL A 21 -23.04 11.07 12.52
N ARG A 22 -24.32 11.38 12.25
CA ARG A 22 -25.18 10.58 11.36
C ARG A 22 -24.71 10.62 9.91
N ASP A 23 -24.33 11.80 9.43
CA ASP A 23 -23.81 11.99 8.09
C ASP A 23 -22.46 11.27 7.91
N PHE A 24 -21.54 11.42 8.87
CA PHE A 24 -20.27 10.67 8.87
C PHE A 24 -20.48 9.16 8.89
N LYS A 25 -21.38 8.65 9.76
CA LYS A 25 -21.71 7.22 9.83
C LYS A 25 -22.22 6.71 8.48
N THR A 26 -23.10 7.46 7.82
CA THR A 26 -23.62 7.10 6.49
C THR A 26 -22.49 7.08 5.45
N ARG A 27 -21.59 8.05 5.47
CA ARG A 27 -20.46 8.14 4.53
C ARG A 27 -19.41 7.04 4.74
N VAL A 28 -19.17 6.58 5.97
CA VAL A 28 -18.20 5.51 6.26
C VAL A 28 -18.81 4.11 6.12
N THR A 29 -20.13 3.97 6.17
CA THR A 29 -20.79 2.67 5.98
C THR A 29 -20.49 2.13 4.57
N PRO A 30 -19.88 0.93 4.44
CA PRO A 30 -19.50 0.38 3.14
C PRO A 30 -20.72 -0.11 2.36
N ASN A 31 -20.74 0.15 1.06
CA ASN A 31 -21.61 -0.59 0.13
C ASN A 31 -21.05 -2.00 -0.14
N GLU A 32 -21.74 -2.80 -0.95
CA GLU A 32 -21.29 -4.16 -1.28
C GLU A 32 -19.90 -4.22 -1.94
N THR A 33 -19.59 -3.32 -2.87
CA THR A 33 -18.30 -3.27 -3.57
C THR A 33 -17.15 -2.89 -2.62
N GLN A 34 -17.42 -1.94 -1.73
CA GLN A 34 -16.48 -1.52 -0.69
C GLN A 34 -16.28 -2.63 0.34
N ARG A 35 -17.34 -3.34 0.72
CA ARG A 35 -17.27 -4.51 1.62
C ARG A 35 -16.38 -5.60 1.02
N ASP A 36 -16.51 -5.91 -0.27
CA ASP A 36 -15.62 -6.87 -0.93
C ASP A 36 -14.17 -6.42 -0.87
N THR A 37 -13.91 -5.12 -1.11
CA THR A 37 -12.56 -4.55 -1.04
C THR A 37 -11.98 -4.64 0.38
N LEU A 38 -12.78 -4.38 1.41
CA LEU A 38 -12.38 -4.54 2.82
C LEU A 38 -12.09 -6.01 3.17
N ILE A 39 -12.92 -6.95 2.71
CA ILE A 39 -12.69 -8.38 2.90
C ILE A 39 -11.37 -8.80 2.26
N VAL A 40 -11.12 -8.37 1.02
CA VAL A 40 -9.87 -8.64 0.31
C VAL A 40 -8.66 -8.04 1.05
N ALA A 41 -8.76 -6.81 1.55
CA ALA A 41 -7.70 -6.20 2.35
C ALA A 41 -7.42 -6.98 3.64
N GLY A 42 -8.47 -7.46 4.33
CA GLY A 42 -8.33 -8.32 5.51
C GLY A 42 -7.68 -9.67 5.19
N VAL A 43 -8.07 -10.29 4.07
CA VAL A 43 -7.43 -11.52 3.56
C VAL A 43 -5.97 -11.26 3.23
N TYR A 44 -5.62 -10.11 2.63
CA TYR A 44 -4.22 -9.75 2.37
C TYR A 44 -3.40 -9.67 3.65
N ILE A 45 -3.89 -9.04 4.71
CA ILE A 45 -3.16 -8.97 6.00
C ILE A 45 -2.81 -10.39 6.50
N ILE A 46 -3.79 -11.31 6.49
CA ILE A 46 -3.60 -12.69 6.94
C ILE A 46 -2.65 -13.45 5.99
N ALA A 47 -2.86 -13.32 4.68
CA ALA A 47 -2.03 -14.00 3.68
C ALA A 47 -0.58 -13.54 3.76
N ILE A 48 -0.34 -12.23 3.89
CA ILE A 48 0.99 -11.63 4.05
C ILE A 48 1.65 -12.20 5.31
N ALA A 49 0.93 -12.29 6.44
CA ALA A 49 1.47 -12.86 7.66
C ALA A 49 1.92 -14.32 7.49
N ILE A 50 1.12 -15.14 6.82
CA ILE A 50 1.45 -16.53 6.54
C ILE A 50 2.65 -16.62 5.57
N LEU A 51 2.60 -15.89 4.45
CA LEU A 51 3.65 -15.86 3.42
C LEU A 51 5.00 -15.45 3.98
N TRP A 52 5.03 -14.57 4.99
CA TRP A 52 6.26 -14.10 5.62
C TRP A 52 6.91 -15.17 6.52
N HIS A 53 6.12 -16.02 7.17
CA HIS A 53 6.61 -16.96 8.19
C HIS A 53 6.89 -18.36 7.64
N VAL A 54 6.22 -18.74 6.55
CA VAL A 54 6.37 -20.08 5.99
C VAL A 54 7.61 -20.14 5.09
N PRO A 55 8.59 -21.02 5.37
CA PRO A 55 9.74 -21.22 4.49
C PRO A 55 9.27 -21.63 3.08
N PHE A 56 10.03 -21.24 2.04
CA PHE A 56 9.67 -21.33 0.61
C PHE A 56 8.59 -20.35 0.13
N LEU A 57 7.48 -20.19 0.86
CA LEU A 57 6.42 -19.24 0.49
C LEU A 57 6.90 -17.78 0.55
N LYS A 58 7.87 -17.50 1.42
CA LYS A 58 8.52 -16.18 1.49
C LYS A 58 9.12 -15.70 0.16
N VAL A 59 9.52 -16.60 -0.73
CA VAL A 59 10.12 -16.24 -2.03
C VAL A 59 9.10 -15.56 -2.95
N ILE A 60 7.81 -15.88 -2.81
CA ILE A 60 6.74 -15.31 -3.63
C ILE A 60 6.48 -13.86 -3.25
N ILE A 61 6.45 -13.56 -1.94
CA ILE A 61 6.19 -12.22 -1.41
C ILE A 61 7.43 -11.33 -1.44
N TYR A 62 8.61 -11.94 -1.54
CA TYR A 62 9.90 -11.28 -1.51
C TYR A 62 10.07 -10.06 -2.45
N PRO A 63 9.72 -10.11 -3.76
CA PRO A 63 9.80 -8.92 -4.61
C PRO A 63 8.90 -7.77 -4.09
N PHE A 64 7.72 -8.09 -3.55
CA PHE A 64 6.84 -7.07 -2.97
C PHE A 64 7.39 -6.52 -1.65
N LYS A 65 8.07 -7.35 -0.85
CA LYS A 65 8.81 -6.89 0.33
C LYS A 65 9.90 -5.89 -0.08
N LEU A 66 10.75 -6.23 -1.05
CA LEU A 66 11.79 -5.30 -1.52
C LEU A 66 11.21 -4.01 -2.10
N LEU A 67 10.05 -4.08 -2.77
CA LEU A 67 9.35 -2.88 -3.22
C LEU A 67 8.96 -1.98 -2.04
N THR A 68 8.42 -2.54 -0.95
CA THR A 68 8.05 -1.77 0.24
C THR A 68 9.26 -1.19 0.96
N VAL A 69 10.37 -1.92 1.04
CA VAL A 69 11.67 -1.40 1.50
C VAL A 69 12.10 -0.22 0.61
N GLY A 70 11.91 -0.33 -0.71
CA GLY A 70 12.17 0.78 -1.64
C GLY A 70 11.36 2.04 -1.32
N PHE A 71 10.09 1.92 -0.94
CA PHE A 71 9.29 3.08 -0.48
C PHE A 71 9.86 3.70 0.80
N HIS A 72 10.33 2.87 1.72
CA HIS A 72 10.95 3.29 2.98
C HIS A 72 12.25 4.08 2.72
N GLU A 73 13.18 3.50 1.97
CA GLU A 73 14.47 4.14 1.64
C GLU A 73 14.31 5.44 0.86
N MET A 74 13.42 5.44 -0.12
CA MET A 74 13.13 6.66 -0.88
C MET A 74 12.52 7.76 -0.02
N SER A 75 11.81 7.42 1.05
CA SER A 75 11.26 8.42 1.97
C SER A 75 12.36 9.08 2.80
N HIS A 76 13.38 8.32 3.23
CA HIS A 76 14.60 8.89 3.81
C HIS A 76 15.30 9.84 2.83
N ALA A 77 15.49 9.40 1.58
CA ALA A 77 16.17 10.21 0.57
C ALA A 77 15.40 11.51 0.28
N PHE A 78 14.07 11.43 0.15
CA PHE A 78 13.23 12.60 -0.09
C PHE A 78 13.27 13.59 1.08
N ALA A 79 13.10 13.11 2.32
CA ALA A 79 13.23 13.95 3.51
C ALA A 79 14.63 14.53 3.65
N GLY A 80 15.66 13.76 3.27
CA GLY A 80 17.05 14.21 3.20
C GLY A 80 17.17 15.41 2.26
N VAL A 81 16.72 15.30 1.02
CA VAL A 81 16.75 16.41 0.05
C VAL A 81 16.02 17.65 0.58
N LEU A 82 14.83 17.48 1.18
CA LEU A 82 14.07 18.59 1.77
C LEU A 82 14.77 19.26 2.96
N THR A 83 15.63 18.52 3.66
CA THR A 83 16.45 19.04 4.77
C THR A 83 17.89 19.36 4.35
N CYS A 84 18.12 19.54 3.04
CA CYS A 84 19.40 19.90 2.43
C CYS A 84 20.51 18.84 2.59
N ALA A 85 20.15 17.56 2.74
CA ALA A 85 21.09 16.45 2.63
C ALA A 85 21.48 16.19 1.16
N THR A 86 22.70 15.69 0.97
CA THR A 86 23.16 15.11 -0.30
C THR A 86 22.97 13.60 -0.26
N ILE A 87 22.20 13.07 -1.21
CA ILE A 87 21.95 11.61 -1.34
C ILE A 87 23.02 11.00 -2.23
N HIS A 88 23.78 10.04 -1.69
CA HIS A 88 24.89 9.38 -2.40
C HIS A 88 24.44 8.12 -3.14
N SER A 89 23.67 7.27 -2.48
CA SER A 89 23.10 6.05 -3.06
C SER A 89 21.92 5.54 -2.25
N ILE A 90 21.06 4.78 -2.92
CA ILE A 90 20.05 3.91 -2.29
C ILE A 90 20.35 2.49 -2.72
N GLU A 91 20.39 1.58 -1.76
CA GLU A 91 20.68 0.17 -1.97
C GLU A 91 19.58 -0.69 -1.37
N LEU A 92 19.13 -1.69 -2.13
CA LEU A 92 18.24 -2.75 -1.66
C LEU A 92 19.07 -4.01 -1.52
N ASP A 93 19.23 -4.47 -0.28
CA ASP A 93 20.00 -5.65 0.09
C ASP A 93 19.06 -6.83 0.39
N PRO A 94 19.31 -8.01 -0.21
CA PRO A 94 18.50 -9.19 0.01
C PRO A 94 18.36 -9.69 1.45
N ASP A 95 19.44 -9.54 2.22
CA ASP A 95 19.61 -10.16 3.53
C ASP A 95 19.48 -9.10 4.65
N GLU A 96 19.90 -7.87 4.37
CA GLU A 96 19.90 -6.75 5.31
C GLU A 96 18.76 -5.75 5.13
N GLY A 97 18.00 -5.82 4.02
CA GLY A 97 16.86 -4.94 3.76
C GLY A 97 17.20 -3.80 2.79
N GLY A 98 17.32 -2.57 3.29
CA GLY A 98 17.59 -1.37 2.49
C GLY A 98 18.53 -0.43 3.20
N ALA A 99 19.23 0.43 2.44
CA ALA A 99 20.08 1.45 3.01
C ALA A 99 20.14 2.71 2.13
N THR A 100 19.86 3.86 2.73
CA THR A 100 20.03 5.18 2.13
C THR A 100 21.30 5.84 2.64
N ARG A 101 22.30 5.99 1.77
CA ARG A 101 23.55 6.68 2.09
C ARG A 101 23.40 8.16 1.78
N MET A 102 23.48 9.01 2.81
CA MET A 102 23.37 10.46 2.68
C MET A 102 24.34 11.19 3.59
N SER A 103 24.61 12.47 3.29
CA SER A 103 25.38 13.37 4.15
C SER A 103 24.66 14.69 4.33
N GLY A 104 24.65 15.22 5.56
CA GLY A 104 23.81 16.36 5.93
C GLY A 104 22.37 15.93 6.21
N GLY A 105 21.45 16.89 6.18
CA GLY A 105 20.06 16.67 6.59
C GLY A 105 19.83 16.83 8.09
N ILE A 106 18.57 16.75 8.48
CA ILE A 106 18.15 16.82 9.89
C ILE A 106 17.71 15.41 10.32
N PRO A 107 18.51 14.67 11.12
CA PRO A 107 18.20 13.29 11.53
C PRO A 107 16.83 13.12 12.18
N TRP A 108 16.36 14.14 12.90
CA TRP A 108 15.03 14.18 13.52
C TRP A 108 13.88 14.12 12.51
N VAL A 109 14.13 14.48 11.25
CA VAL A 109 13.16 14.41 10.15
C VAL A 109 13.47 13.21 9.27
N THR A 110 14.74 12.96 8.95
CA THR A 110 15.13 11.92 7.99
C THR A 110 14.92 10.52 8.55
N LEU A 111 15.26 10.23 9.81
CA LEU A 111 15.12 8.87 10.37
C LEU A 111 13.64 8.43 10.49
N PRO A 112 12.70 9.25 10.98
CA PRO A 112 11.29 8.84 10.98
C PRO A 112 10.68 8.76 9.58
N ALA A 113 11.28 9.43 8.59
CA ALA A 113 10.70 9.53 7.25
C ALA A 113 10.52 8.18 6.56
N GLY A 114 11.37 7.18 6.85
CA GLY A 114 11.24 5.84 6.29
C GLY A 114 9.87 5.23 6.60
N TYR A 115 9.57 5.03 7.89
CA TYR A 115 8.30 4.44 8.33
C TYR A 115 7.09 5.35 8.05
N LEU A 116 7.24 6.66 8.24
CA LEU A 116 6.15 7.62 8.00
C LEU A 116 5.78 7.67 6.51
N GLY A 117 6.78 7.79 5.65
CA GLY A 117 6.59 7.93 4.21
C GLY A 117 6.09 6.64 3.57
N SER A 118 6.67 5.48 3.92
CA SER A 118 6.19 4.18 3.42
C SER A 118 4.76 3.87 3.86
N SER A 119 4.39 4.19 5.11
CA SER A 119 3.02 4.03 5.60
C SER A 119 2.05 5.00 4.91
N PHE A 120 2.47 6.24 4.68
CA PHE A 120 1.66 7.24 3.97
C PHE A 120 1.41 6.84 2.51
N ILE A 121 2.46 6.44 1.78
CA ILE A 121 2.36 5.91 0.42
C ILE A 121 1.41 4.70 0.42
N GLY A 122 1.58 3.80 1.39
CA GLY A 122 0.70 2.64 1.59
C GLY A 122 -0.77 3.04 1.74
N ALA A 123 -1.07 4.04 2.59
CA ALA A 123 -2.42 4.55 2.79
C ALA A 123 -3.02 5.16 1.51
N CYS A 124 -2.24 5.90 0.74
CA CYS A 124 -2.68 6.44 -0.55
C CYS A 124 -3.02 5.31 -1.53
N LEU A 125 -2.18 4.28 -1.63
CA LEU A 125 -2.43 3.12 -2.50
C LEU A 125 -3.65 2.31 -2.04
N ILE A 126 -3.85 2.13 -0.72
CA ILE A 126 -5.06 1.51 -0.18
C ILE A 126 -6.30 2.30 -0.60
N ALA A 127 -6.29 3.62 -0.43
CA ALA A 127 -7.42 4.47 -0.83
C ALA A 127 -7.71 4.34 -2.33
N CYS A 128 -6.68 4.38 -3.17
CA CYS A 128 -6.81 4.18 -4.62
C CYS A 128 -7.34 2.78 -4.98
N GLY A 129 -7.06 1.75 -4.16
CA GLY A 129 -7.56 0.39 -4.34
C GLY A 129 -9.08 0.22 -4.24
N PHE A 130 -9.81 1.24 -3.78
CA PHE A 130 -11.28 1.23 -3.76
C PHE A 130 -11.92 1.59 -5.11
N ASN A 131 -11.13 2.10 -6.08
CA ASN A 131 -11.65 2.50 -7.38
C ASN A 131 -10.68 2.18 -8.53
N THR A 132 -11.20 1.63 -9.62
CA THR A 132 -10.37 1.23 -10.78
C THR A 132 -9.63 2.40 -11.44
N ASN A 133 -10.28 3.55 -11.63
CA ASN A 133 -9.65 4.73 -12.23
C ASN A 133 -8.60 5.35 -11.32
N ALA A 134 -8.90 5.42 -10.01
CA ALA A 134 -7.92 5.87 -9.03
C ALA A 134 -6.68 4.94 -9.00
N SER A 135 -6.87 3.63 -9.13
CA SER A 135 -5.77 2.66 -9.22
C SER A 135 -4.94 2.79 -10.50
N LYS A 136 -5.58 3.08 -11.65
CA LYS A 136 -4.88 3.42 -12.90
C LYS A 136 -4.01 4.67 -12.74
N VAL A 137 -4.53 5.72 -12.12
CA VAL A 137 -3.73 6.93 -11.83
C VAL A 137 -2.60 6.60 -10.87
N ALA A 138 -2.89 5.86 -9.80
CA ALA A 138 -1.89 5.46 -8.81
C ALA A 138 -0.74 4.67 -9.43
N SER A 139 -0.99 3.78 -10.39
CA SER A 139 0.08 3.03 -11.05
C SER A 139 0.95 3.89 -11.96
N ILE A 140 0.42 4.96 -12.54
CA ILE A 140 1.22 5.95 -13.30
C ILE A 140 2.11 6.74 -12.34
N VAL A 141 1.56 7.17 -11.20
CA VAL A 141 2.34 7.85 -10.15
C VAL A 141 3.43 6.91 -9.61
N LEU A 142 3.11 5.63 -9.42
CA LEU A 142 4.06 4.61 -9.00
C LEU A 142 5.17 4.39 -10.06
N ALA A 143 4.84 4.44 -11.35
CA ALA A 143 5.83 4.40 -12.41
C ALA A 143 6.79 5.60 -12.36
N ALA A 144 6.27 6.82 -12.11
CA ALA A 144 7.12 7.99 -11.90
C ALA A 144 8.03 7.82 -10.68
N PHE A 145 7.48 7.29 -9.58
CA PHE A 145 8.25 6.97 -8.37
C PHE A 145 9.38 5.96 -8.65
N PHE A 146 9.12 4.94 -9.47
CA PHE A 146 10.15 3.98 -9.89
C PHE A 146 11.28 4.61 -10.69
N LEU A 147 10.97 5.58 -11.56
CA LEU A 147 12.00 6.32 -12.29
C LEU A 147 12.89 7.14 -11.35
N PHE A 148 12.30 7.81 -10.36
CA PHE A 148 13.07 8.51 -9.32
C PHE A 148 13.89 7.54 -8.47
N THR A 149 13.33 6.38 -8.13
CA THR A 149 14.05 5.35 -7.37
C THR A 149 15.25 4.83 -8.17
N LEU A 150 15.07 4.56 -9.47
CA LEU A 150 16.17 4.16 -10.35
C LEU A 150 17.25 5.21 -10.46
N TRP A 151 16.91 6.51 -10.41
CA TRP A 151 17.92 7.57 -10.47
C TRP A 151 18.98 7.43 -9.36
N TRP A 152 18.56 7.20 -8.12
CA TRP A 152 19.46 7.04 -6.97
C TRP A 152 19.98 5.61 -6.78
N ALA A 153 19.22 4.59 -7.20
CA ALA A 153 19.56 3.17 -7.01
C ALA A 153 20.18 2.49 -8.26
N ARG A 154 20.48 3.24 -9.33
CA ARG A 154 20.96 2.71 -10.63
C ARG A 154 22.19 1.79 -10.57
N ARG A 155 22.98 1.84 -9.50
CA ARG A 155 24.18 1.00 -9.32
C ARG A 155 23.83 -0.44 -8.91
N ASN A 156 22.61 -0.68 -8.41
CA ASN A 156 22.19 -1.98 -7.90
C ASN A 156 21.36 -2.74 -8.96
N TRP A 157 21.90 -3.85 -9.46
CA TRP A 157 21.22 -4.73 -10.43
C TRP A 157 19.89 -5.29 -9.91
N LEU A 158 19.80 -5.63 -8.62
CA LEU A 158 18.57 -6.15 -8.01
C LEU A 158 17.45 -5.12 -8.11
N THR A 159 17.78 -3.82 -7.97
CA THR A 159 16.79 -2.75 -8.10
C THR A 159 16.26 -2.64 -9.53
N TRP A 160 17.12 -2.81 -10.54
CA TRP A 160 16.69 -2.89 -11.94
C TRP A 160 15.75 -4.06 -12.19
N LEU A 161 16.13 -5.27 -11.76
CA LEU A 161 15.30 -6.46 -11.91
C LEU A 161 13.95 -6.29 -11.22
N LEU A 162 13.95 -5.76 -10.00
CA LEU A 162 12.74 -5.51 -9.22
C LEU A 162 11.81 -4.51 -9.90
N ILE A 163 12.33 -3.36 -10.33
CA ILE A 163 11.52 -2.29 -10.93
C ILE A 163 11.00 -2.71 -12.29
N LEU A 164 11.80 -3.37 -13.13
CA LEU A 164 11.34 -3.90 -14.41
C LEU A 164 10.29 -5.00 -14.21
N GLY A 165 10.52 -5.93 -13.28
CA GLY A 165 9.57 -6.99 -12.94
C GLY A 165 8.24 -6.44 -12.42
N MET A 166 8.29 -5.50 -11.47
CA MET A 166 7.09 -4.86 -10.91
C MET A 166 6.34 -4.05 -11.97
N SER A 167 7.06 -3.30 -12.81
CA SER A 167 6.46 -2.56 -13.92
C SER A 167 5.77 -3.51 -14.90
N GLY A 168 6.39 -4.65 -15.21
CA GLY A 168 5.79 -5.69 -16.05
C GLY A 168 4.49 -6.25 -15.46
N ILE A 169 4.45 -6.54 -14.16
CA ILE A 169 3.23 -7.02 -13.47
C ILE A 169 2.14 -5.95 -13.48
N ILE A 170 2.49 -4.69 -13.18
CA ILE A 170 1.55 -3.57 -13.21
C ILE A 170 0.93 -3.40 -14.60
N VAL A 171 1.77 -3.41 -15.65
CA VAL A 171 1.32 -3.30 -17.03
C VAL A 171 0.43 -4.48 -17.38
N LEU A 172 0.83 -5.72 -17.07
CA LEU A 172 0.00 -6.91 -17.30
C LEU A 172 -1.38 -6.75 -16.64
N PHE A 173 -1.43 -6.37 -15.37
CA PHE A 173 -2.65 -6.26 -14.59
C PHE A 173 -3.53 -5.08 -15.02
N TRP A 174 -2.94 -4.07 -15.68
CA TRP A 174 -3.69 -2.99 -16.33
C TRP A 174 -4.62 -3.52 -17.43
N PHE A 175 -4.14 -4.48 -18.23
CA PHE A 175 -4.91 -5.05 -19.34
C PHE A 175 -5.94 -6.11 -18.89
N VAL A 176 -5.79 -6.70 -17.71
CA VAL A 176 -6.68 -7.77 -17.22
C VAL A 176 -8.00 -7.20 -16.68
N ALA A 177 -9.12 -7.73 -17.18
CA ALA A 177 -10.48 -7.42 -16.72
C ALA A 177 -10.76 -5.90 -16.63
N GLY A 178 -10.28 -5.11 -17.59
CA GLY A 178 -10.50 -3.66 -17.63
C GLY A 178 -9.83 -2.88 -16.49
N GLY A 179 -8.75 -3.42 -15.91
CA GLY A 179 -7.99 -2.80 -14.80
C GLY A 179 -8.47 -3.23 -13.41
N VAL A 180 -9.41 -4.18 -13.30
CA VAL A 180 -9.86 -4.70 -12.00
C VAL A 180 -8.73 -5.46 -11.29
N ALA A 181 -7.91 -6.20 -12.03
CA ALA A 181 -6.73 -6.86 -11.44
C ALA A 181 -5.73 -5.83 -10.90
N LEU A 182 -5.46 -4.76 -11.67
CA LEU A 182 -4.61 -3.66 -11.22
C LEU A 182 -5.11 -3.02 -9.94
N ARG A 183 -6.43 -2.83 -9.80
CA ARG A 183 -7.04 -2.28 -8.59
C ARG A 183 -6.68 -3.10 -7.36
N TYR A 184 -6.79 -4.42 -7.44
CA TYR A 184 -6.45 -5.30 -6.34
C TYR A 184 -4.93 -5.42 -6.11
N LEU A 185 -4.10 -5.32 -7.15
CA LEU A 185 -2.65 -5.24 -7.02
C LEU A 185 -2.22 -3.96 -6.29
N VAL A 186 -2.79 -2.81 -6.65
CA VAL A 186 -2.52 -1.52 -5.98
C VAL A 186 -2.95 -1.59 -4.51
N LEU A 187 -4.12 -2.17 -4.23
CA LEU A 187 -4.56 -2.43 -2.86
C LEU A 187 -3.56 -3.33 -2.12
N PHE A 188 -3.11 -4.43 -2.73
CA PHE A 188 -2.14 -5.35 -2.14
C PHE A 188 -0.82 -4.65 -1.80
N ILE A 189 -0.25 -3.87 -2.74
CA ILE A 189 0.98 -3.10 -2.52
C ILE A 189 0.78 -2.09 -1.37
N GLY A 190 -0.37 -1.43 -1.31
CA GLY A 190 -0.69 -0.50 -0.23
C GLY A 190 -0.77 -1.16 1.15
N VAL A 191 -1.46 -2.31 1.24
CA VAL A 191 -1.54 -3.13 2.46
C VAL A 191 -0.15 -3.61 2.86
N MET A 192 0.63 -4.13 1.92
CA MET A 192 2.02 -4.54 2.13
C MET A 192 2.86 -3.40 2.71
N SER A 193 2.77 -2.20 2.14
CA SER A 193 3.55 -1.04 2.57
C SER A 193 3.18 -0.58 3.98
N CYS A 194 1.90 -0.56 4.35
CA CYS A 194 1.50 -0.24 5.73
C CYS A 194 1.91 -1.32 6.73
N MET A 195 1.84 -2.60 6.35
CA MET A 195 2.21 -3.72 7.22
C MET A 195 3.72 -3.94 7.29
N TYR A 196 4.52 -3.30 6.43
CA TYR A 196 5.98 -3.41 6.47
C TYR A 196 6.55 -3.00 7.84
N VAL A 197 6.07 -1.88 8.40
CA VAL A 197 6.50 -1.39 9.72
C VAL A 197 6.24 -2.41 10.83
N LEU A 198 5.11 -3.12 10.76
CA LEU A 198 4.78 -4.20 11.70
C LEU A 198 5.84 -5.30 11.67
N TRP A 199 6.23 -5.75 10.47
CA TRP A 199 7.21 -6.81 10.34
C TRP A 199 8.61 -6.36 10.72
N ASP A 200 9.00 -5.14 10.35
CA ASP A 200 10.31 -4.60 10.68
C ASP A 200 10.47 -4.46 12.20
N VAL A 201 9.44 -3.98 12.90
CA VAL A 201 9.42 -3.91 14.37
C VAL A 201 9.43 -5.30 15.02
N ILE A 202 8.71 -6.28 14.45
CA ILE A 202 8.72 -7.67 14.92
C ILE A 202 10.12 -8.28 14.77
N ASP A 203 10.73 -8.14 13.60
CA ASP A 203 12.07 -8.66 13.31
C ASP A 203 13.10 -8.02 14.27
N ASP A 204 13.03 -6.71 14.49
CA ASP A 204 13.88 -6.00 15.45
C ASP A 204 13.70 -6.47 16.91
N THR A 205 12.44 -6.69 17.33
CA THR A 205 12.14 -7.07 18.73
C THR A 205 12.40 -8.53 19.03
N ILE A 206 12.09 -9.44 18.10
CA ILE A 206 12.22 -10.89 18.28
C ILE A 206 13.63 -11.37 17.90
N ALA A 207 14.19 -10.91 16.79
CA ALA A 207 15.50 -11.38 16.29
C ALA A 207 16.70 -10.66 16.92
N ARG A 208 16.47 -9.64 17.78
CA ARG A 208 17.53 -8.86 18.47
C ARG A 208 18.58 -8.30 17.50
N LYS A 209 18.16 -7.71 16.38
CA LYS A 209 19.03 -6.89 15.52
C LYS A 209 19.29 -5.53 16.20
N VAL A 210 20.09 -5.51 17.27
CA VAL A 210 20.15 -4.37 18.20
C VAL A 210 20.84 -3.11 17.63
N ASN A 211 21.53 -3.15 16.48
CA ASN A 211 22.46 -2.08 16.11
C ASN A 211 22.29 -1.45 14.71
N THR A 212 21.20 -1.69 13.97
CA THR A 212 21.10 -1.21 12.57
C THR A 212 19.77 -0.65 12.10
N SER A 213 18.69 -0.65 12.91
CA SER A 213 17.40 -0.10 12.48
C SER A 213 17.25 1.39 12.74
N ASP A 214 16.35 2.05 12.00
CA ASP A 214 16.03 3.47 12.21
C ASP A 214 15.51 3.74 13.62
N ALA A 215 14.84 2.76 14.24
CA ALA A 215 14.35 2.87 15.63
C ALA A 215 15.51 2.96 16.62
N SER A 216 16.56 2.21 16.34
CA SER A 216 17.77 2.19 17.15
C SER A 216 18.56 3.49 16.93
N ALA A 217 18.75 3.91 15.69
CA ALA A 217 19.41 5.18 15.37
C ALA A 217 18.67 6.40 15.94
N PHE A 218 17.33 6.39 15.91
CA PHE A 218 16.53 7.48 16.46
C PHE A 218 16.53 7.49 17.99
N ALA A 219 16.54 6.31 18.63
CA ALA A 219 16.66 6.18 20.07
C ALA A 219 17.98 6.78 20.58
N ASP A 220 19.09 6.52 19.88
CA ASP A 220 20.41 7.05 20.23
C ASP A 220 20.45 8.57 20.16
N ILE A 221 19.74 9.17 19.20
CA ILE A 221 19.65 10.63 19.06
C ILE A 221 18.68 11.24 20.07
N CYS A 222 17.54 10.61 20.36
CA CYS A 222 16.60 11.14 21.36
C CYS A 222 17.17 11.03 22.79
N GLY A 223 17.88 9.95 23.10
CA GLY A 223 18.37 9.63 24.45
C GLY A 223 17.29 9.37 25.50
N CYS A 224 16.01 9.43 25.11
CA CYS A 224 14.87 9.48 26.03
C CYS A 224 14.20 8.12 26.27
N CYS A 225 14.21 7.23 25.25
CA CYS A 225 13.48 5.97 25.24
C CYS A 225 14.24 4.89 24.45
N PRO A 226 14.14 3.60 24.83
CA PRO A 226 14.71 2.50 24.04
C PRO A 226 14.11 2.39 22.63
N SER A 227 14.85 1.80 21.69
CA SER A 227 14.42 1.59 20.29
C SER A 227 13.06 0.90 20.16
N ARG A 228 12.73 -0.03 21.07
CA ARG A 228 11.43 -0.72 21.10
C ARG A 228 10.24 0.23 21.28
N VAL A 229 10.40 1.29 22.07
CA VAL A 229 9.33 2.28 22.29
C VAL A 229 9.08 3.05 21.00
N TRP A 230 10.15 3.45 20.30
CA TRP A 230 10.05 4.10 18.99
C TRP A 230 9.43 3.19 17.94
N GLY A 231 9.83 1.92 17.90
CA GLY A 231 9.19 0.91 17.05
C GLY A 231 7.68 0.79 17.28
N VAL A 232 7.23 0.75 18.54
CA VAL A 232 5.79 0.72 18.87
C VAL A 232 5.09 2.01 18.43
N ILE A 233 5.71 3.19 18.60
CA ILE A 233 5.14 4.46 18.15
C ILE A 233 4.91 4.46 16.63
N TRP A 234 5.90 4.02 15.85
CA TRP A 234 5.76 3.96 14.41
C TRP A 234 4.82 2.86 13.94
N LEU A 235 4.72 1.76 14.69
CA LEU A 235 3.71 0.75 14.45
C LEU A 235 2.29 1.31 14.63
N ILE A 236 2.02 2.04 15.71
CA ILE A 236 0.73 2.72 15.91
C ILE A 236 0.45 3.67 14.75
N GLN A 237 1.45 4.45 14.33
CA GLN A 237 1.33 5.37 13.21
C GLN A 237 1.01 4.64 11.89
N ALA A 238 1.61 3.48 11.63
CA ALA A 238 1.31 2.67 10.45
C ALA A 238 -0.15 2.19 10.44
N PHE A 239 -0.68 1.76 11.59
CA PHE A 239 -2.10 1.41 11.72
C PHE A 239 -3.03 2.62 11.55
N VAL A 240 -2.64 3.80 12.02
CA VAL A 240 -3.40 5.04 11.78
C VAL A 240 -3.45 5.34 10.29
N PHE A 241 -2.32 5.29 9.58
CA PHE A 241 -2.28 5.50 8.12
C PHE A 241 -3.13 4.45 7.37
N PHE A 242 -3.03 3.18 7.75
CA PHE A 242 -3.89 2.13 7.19
C PHE A 242 -5.38 2.47 7.35
N GLY A 243 -5.80 2.83 8.57
CA GLY A 243 -7.18 3.20 8.86
C GLY A 243 -7.63 4.44 8.07
N LEU A 244 -6.78 5.46 7.96
CA LEU A 244 -7.04 6.65 7.16
C LEU A 244 -7.18 6.33 5.67
N GLY A 245 -6.32 5.48 5.10
CA GLY A 245 -6.43 5.03 3.71
C GLY A 245 -7.77 4.33 3.44
N VAL A 246 -8.20 3.45 4.36
CA VAL A 246 -9.52 2.81 4.31
C VAL A 246 -10.66 3.82 4.41
N ILE A 247 -10.60 4.76 5.37
CA ILE A 247 -11.65 5.78 5.55
C ILE A 247 -11.77 6.66 4.30
N VAL A 248 -10.64 7.13 3.74
CA VAL A 248 -10.62 7.93 2.51
C VAL A 248 -11.22 7.12 1.35
N GLY A 249 -10.86 5.83 1.22
CA GLY A 249 -11.46 4.95 0.23
C GLY A 249 -12.98 4.81 0.40
N LEU A 250 -13.45 4.64 1.64
CA LEU A 250 -14.86 4.49 1.97
C LEU A 250 -15.68 5.75 1.68
N VAL A 251 -15.14 6.92 1.98
CA VAL A 251 -15.82 8.20 1.82
C VAL A 251 -15.77 8.69 0.36
N SER A 252 -14.66 8.45 -0.34
CA SER A 252 -14.43 9.04 -1.67
C SER A 252 -14.96 8.19 -2.83
N PHE A 253 -15.07 6.87 -2.66
CA PHE A 253 -15.38 5.95 -3.76
C PHE A 253 -16.63 5.10 -3.47
N LYS A 254 -17.82 5.68 -3.68
CA LYS A 254 -19.12 5.03 -3.44
C LYS A 254 -19.70 4.28 -4.65
N GLN A 255 -18.99 4.25 -5.77
CA GLN A 255 -19.44 3.57 -6.99
C GLN A 255 -19.54 2.06 -6.79
N ASN A 256 -20.57 1.44 -7.37
CA ASN A 256 -20.70 -0.02 -7.45
C ASN A 256 -19.83 -0.60 -8.58
N LYS A 257 -19.75 -1.93 -8.67
CA LYS A 257 -18.91 -2.64 -9.66
C LYS A 257 -19.24 -2.23 -11.09
N GLU A 258 -20.51 -2.13 -11.43
CA GLU A 258 -20.98 -1.81 -12.79
C GLU A 258 -20.62 -0.37 -13.16
N GLN A 259 -20.80 0.57 -12.24
CA GLN A 259 -20.39 1.97 -12.41
C GLN A 259 -18.88 2.10 -12.58
N GLN A 260 -18.08 1.42 -11.74
CA GLN A 260 -16.63 1.45 -11.87
C GLN A 260 -16.14 0.86 -13.21
N GLN A 261 -16.81 -0.19 -13.71
CA GLN A 261 -16.50 -0.76 -15.02
C GLN A 261 -16.88 0.21 -16.16
N ALA A 262 -18.06 0.84 -16.08
CA ALA A 262 -18.48 1.85 -17.05
C ALA A 262 -17.52 3.06 -17.06
N ASP A 263 -17.14 3.57 -15.89
CA ASP A 263 -16.21 4.68 -15.76
C ASP A 263 -14.81 4.32 -16.27
N SER A 264 -14.34 3.10 -16.00
CA SER A 264 -13.02 2.61 -16.45
C SER A 264 -12.93 2.41 -17.96
N SER A 265 -14.05 2.07 -18.60
CA SER A 265 -14.10 1.95 -20.07
C SER A 265 -14.04 3.30 -20.78
N ARG A 266 -14.34 4.40 -20.09
CA ARG A 266 -14.25 5.77 -20.63
C ARG A 266 -12.94 6.47 -20.28
N PHE A 267 -12.40 6.21 -19.09
CA PHE A 267 -11.19 6.86 -18.58
C PHE A 267 -9.96 5.98 -18.73
N LEU A 268 -8.99 6.44 -19.53
CA LEU A 268 -7.78 5.67 -19.91
C LEU A 268 -8.15 4.23 -20.32
N PRO A 269 -8.95 4.07 -21.40
CA PRO A 269 -9.41 2.76 -21.83
C PRO A 269 -8.25 1.84 -22.16
N VAL A 270 -8.43 0.55 -21.88
CA VAL A 270 -7.46 -0.47 -22.27
C VAL A 270 -7.42 -0.53 -23.80
N PRO A 271 -6.25 -0.30 -24.45
CA PRO A 271 -6.12 -0.42 -25.89
C PRO A 271 -6.63 -1.79 -26.37
N GLY A 272 -7.55 -1.80 -27.35
CA GLY A 272 -8.17 -3.03 -27.87
C GLY A 272 -9.49 -3.44 -27.20
N ALA A 273 -9.97 -2.78 -26.14
CA ALA A 273 -11.28 -3.11 -25.55
C ALA A 273 -12.49 -2.84 -26.48
N SER A 274 -12.32 -2.02 -27.51
CA SER A 274 -13.31 -1.74 -28.56
C SER A 274 -13.14 -2.56 -29.84
N SER A 275 -12.13 -3.43 -29.90
CA SER A 275 -11.82 -4.25 -31.07
C SER A 275 -11.69 -5.69 -30.61
N GLY A 276 -12.57 -6.60 -31.05
CA GLY A 276 -12.56 -8.02 -30.66
C GLY A 276 -11.30 -8.79 -31.09
N ALA A 277 -10.13 -8.44 -30.57
CA ALA A 277 -8.83 -8.96 -30.95
C ALA A 277 -7.85 -8.92 -29.76
N LEU A 278 -8.11 -9.78 -28.78
CA LEU A 278 -7.11 -10.56 -28.03
C LEU A 278 -7.86 -11.32 -26.92
N GLY A 279 -8.55 -12.38 -27.32
CA GLY A 279 -8.95 -13.44 -26.41
C GLY A 279 -7.71 -14.19 -25.93
N LEU A 280 -6.95 -13.58 -25.02
CA LEU A 280 -6.00 -14.27 -24.16
C LEU A 280 -6.55 -14.22 -22.73
N ALA A 281 -7.75 -14.78 -22.55
CA ALA A 281 -8.06 -15.33 -21.24
C ALA A 281 -7.10 -16.52 -21.07
N PRO A 282 -6.35 -16.64 -19.96
CA PRO A 282 -5.68 -17.89 -19.66
C PRO A 282 -6.78 -18.94 -19.52
N GLU A 283 -6.81 -19.88 -20.44
CA GLU A 283 -7.49 -21.17 -20.27
C GLU A 283 -6.93 -21.77 -18.97
N TRP A 284 -7.66 -21.64 -17.85
CA TRP A 284 -7.22 -22.14 -16.53
C TRP A 284 -6.93 -23.65 -16.57
N SER A 285 -7.46 -24.37 -17.56
CA SER A 285 -7.14 -25.74 -17.92
C SER A 285 -5.65 -25.97 -18.22
N ALA A 286 -4.95 -25.03 -18.86
CA ALA A 286 -3.54 -25.17 -19.22
C ALA A 286 -2.59 -25.11 -18.00
N LEU A 287 -2.94 -24.36 -16.96
CA LEU A 287 -2.17 -24.32 -15.71
C LEU A 287 -2.30 -25.62 -14.91
N PHE A 288 -3.45 -26.29 -14.95
CA PHE A 288 -3.61 -27.62 -14.35
C PHE A 288 -2.85 -28.71 -15.12
N SER A 289 -2.69 -28.58 -16.44
CA SER A 289 -1.88 -29.51 -17.25
C SER A 289 -0.38 -29.41 -16.93
N ILE A 290 0.14 -28.21 -16.65
CA ILE A 290 1.55 -28.02 -16.27
C ILE A 290 1.82 -28.56 -14.84
N ALA A 291 0.89 -28.35 -13.91
CA ALA A 291 0.97 -28.94 -12.57
C ALA A 291 0.92 -30.48 -12.62
N GLY A 292 0.09 -31.05 -13.50
CA GLY A 292 0.00 -32.50 -13.71
C GLY A 292 1.27 -33.11 -14.33
N MET A 293 1.92 -32.43 -15.28
CA MET A 293 3.17 -32.91 -15.89
C MET A 293 4.36 -32.86 -14.92
N LEU A 294 4.43 -31.86 -14.04
CA LEU A 294 5.48 -31.77 -13.02
C LEU A 294 5.35 -32.86 -11.94
N SER A 295 4.12 -33.26 -11.58
CA SER A 295 3.90 -34.40 -10.68
C SER A 295 4.28 -35.76 -11.27
N ALA A 296 4.18 -35.93 -12.59
CA ALA A 296 4.56 -37.19 -13.25
C ALA A 296 6.10 -37.38 -13.34
N VAL A 297 6.85 -36.28 -13.48
CA VAL A 297 8.32 -36.30 -13.55
C VAL A 297 8.98 -36.49 -12.17
N LEU A 298 8.29 -36.11 -11.08
CA LEU A 298 8.79 -36.30 -9.71
C LEU A 298 8.45 -37.68 -9.11
N LEU A 299 7.69 -38.52 -9.82
CA LEU A 299 7.29 -39.87 -9.41
C LEU A 299 7.78 -40.97 -10.38
N SER A 300 8.74 -40.65 -11.25
CA SER A 300 9.42 -41.59 -12.16
C SER A 300 10.87 -41.79 -11.75
#